data_AF-A0A4P6HHY9-F1
#
_entry.id   AF-A0A4P6HHY9-F1
#
_cell.length_a   1.000
_cell.length_b   1.000
_cell.length_c   1.000
_cell.angle_alpha   90.00
_cell.angle_beta   90.00
_cell.angle_gamma   90.00
#
_symmetry.space_group_name_H-M   'P 1'
#
loop_
_entity.id
_entity.type
_entity.pdbx_description
1 polymer ?
#
loop_
_entity_poly.entity_id
_entity_poly.type
_entity_poly.pdbx_seq_one_letter_code
_entity_poly.pdbx_strand_id
1 'polypeptide(L)'
;MSIIDDVLKLLDKGYLPYQGQIEGHVYEPLGCGPKRKPRWFWKERKYVCLGCVKRCCLVDPVGFELMLPVTYQTKKLAFASLPAVSARELVTKKAWLTIAEVAFVLSIGRSKVWEMIQEGRLEKHPDSPPARVLTESVRKELERTDVYLS
;
A
#
# COMPACT_ATOMS: atom_id res chain seq x y z
N MET A 1 20.11 3.78 -6.03
CA MET A 1 18.67 3.93 -6.37
C MET A 1 17.96 2.63 -6.04
N SER A 2 16.86 2.69 -5.30
CA SER A 2 16.14 1.50 -4.84
C SER A 2 15.25 0.95 -5.95
N ILE A 3 15.06 -0.38 -5.97
CA ILE A 3 14.06 -1.04 -6.82
C ILE A 3 12.65 -0.47 -6.61
N ILE A 4 12.37 0.01 -5.39
CA ILE A 4 11.11 0.65 -5.02
C ILE A 4 10.93 1.96 -5.80
N ASP A 5 11.96 2.79 -5.89
CA ASP A 5 11.91 4.06 -6.62
C ASP A 5 11.65 3.83 -8.12
N ASP A 6 12.25 2.79 -8.69
CA ASP A 6 12.07 2.45 -10.11
C ASP A 6 10.65 1.95 -10.39
N VAL A 7 10.08 1.14 -9.49
CA VAL A 7 8.68 0.71 -9.58
C VAL A 7 7.75 1.92 -9.51
N LEU A 8 7.95 2.82 -8.53
CA LEU A 8 7.12 4.02 -8.38
C LEU A 8 7.19 4.92 -9.63
N LYS A 9 8.39 5.10 -10.20
CA LYS A 9 8.57 5.86 -11.45
C LYS A 9 7.85 5.23 -12.65
N LEU A 10 7.82 3.90 -12.75
CA LEU A 10 7.11 3.22 -13.84
C LEU A 10 5.59 3.38 -13.67
N LEU A 11 5.08 3.17 -12.47
CA LEU A 11 3.66 3.34 -12.16
C LEU A 11 3.18 4.78 -12.42
N ASP A 12 3.97 5.78 -12.01
CA ASP A 12 3.68 7.21 -12.25
C ASP A 12 3.64 7.54 -13.76
N LYS A 13 4.49 6.88 -14.55
CA LYS A 13 4.49 6.98 -16.02
C LYS A 13 3.35 6.19 -16.70
N GLY A 14 2.50 5.50 -15.93
CA GLY A 14 1.38 4.73 -16.42
C GLY A 14 1.75 3.33 -16.94
N TYR A 15 2.91 2.80 -16.57
CA TYR A 15 3.21 1.39 -16.78
C TYR A 15 2.48 0.54 -15.75
N LEU A 16 2.02 -0.63 -16.17
CA LEU A 16 1.38 -1.62 -15.30
C LEU A 16 2.23 -2.89 -15.23
N PRO A 17 2.22 -3.63 -14.10
CA PRO A 17 2.80 -4.96 -14.06
C PRO A 17 2.21 -5.84 -15.16
N TYR A 18 3.09 -6.45 -15.95
CA TYR A 18 2.69 -7.37 -17.01
C TYR A 18 2.39 -8.75 -16.39
N GLN A 19 1.20 -9.29 -16.69
CA GLN A 19 0.70 -10.54 -16.10
C GLN A 19 0.52 -11.67 -17.12
N GLY A 20 0.75 -11.41 -18.40
CA GLY A 20 0.66 -12.42 -19.46
C GLY A 20 1.84 -13.38 -19.44
N GLN A 21 1.72 -14.42 -20.24
CA GLN A 21 2.81 -15.36 -20.49
C GLN A 21 3.88 -14.73 -21.40
N ILE A 22 5.13 -15.13 -21.19
CA ILE A 22 6.27 -14.73 -22.02
C ILE A 22 6.97 -16.00 -22.47
N GLU A 23 7.18 -16.12 -23.78
CA GLU A 23 7.88 -17.26 -24.36
C GLU A 23 9.36 -17.27 -23.95
N GLY A 24 9.91 -18.47 -23.76
CA GLY A 24 11.29 -18.64 -23.29
C GLY A 24 12.34 -18.00 -24.21
N HIS A 25 12.10 -18.02 -25.53
CA HIS A 25 13.03 -17.52 -26.55
C HIS A 25 13.33 -16.02 -26.40
N VAL A 26 12.43 -15.24 -25.80
CA VAL A 26 12.59 -13.80 -25.55
C VAL A 26 13.83 -13.50 -24.69
N TYR A 27 14.20 -14.43 -23.81
CA TYR A 27 15.29 -14.23 -22.85
C TYR A 27 16.68 -14.52 -23.42
N GLU A 28 16.77 -15.28 -24.50
CA GLU A 28 18.03 -15.64 -25.17
C GLU A 28 18.81 -14.40 -25.67
N PRO A 29 18.25 -13.51 -26.51
CA PRO A 29 18.96 -12.32 -26.98
C PRO A 29 19.24 -11.32 -25.86
N LEU A 30 18.48 -11.35 -24.77
CA LEU A 30 18.69 -10.49 -23.60
C LEU A 30 19.87 -10.96 -22.73
N GLY A 31 20.34 -12.20 -22.94
CA GLY A 31 21.31 -12.86 -22.07
C GLY A 31 20.78 -13.00 -20.64
N CYS A 32 19.48 -13.21 -20.49
CA CYS A 32 18.81 -13.38 -19.21
C CYS A 32 18.81 -14.87 -18.86
N GLY A 33 19.64 -15.27 -17.90
CA GLY A 33 19.71 -16.67 -17.47
C GLY A 33 18.44 -17.15 -16.73
N PRO A 34 18.19 -18.47 -16.70
CA PRO A 34 16.95 -19.07 -16.17
C PRO A 34 16.75 -18.89 -14.66
N LYS A 35 17.80 -18.52 -13.92
CA LYS A 35 17.72 -18.27 -12.46
C LYS A 35 17.15 -16.90 -12.10
N ARG A 36 16.97 -15.99 -13.06
CA ARG A 36 16.44 -14.64 -12.80
C ARG A 36 14.92 -14.68 -12.81
N LYS A 37 14.30 -14.06 -11.81
CA LYS A 37 12.84 -13.86 -11.77
C LYS A 37 12.50 -12.60 -12.57
N PRO A 38 12.01 -12.70 -13.81
CA PRO A 38 11.66 -11.53 -14.59
C PRO A 38 10.51 -10.76 -13.91
N ARG A 39 10.56 -9.44 -13.98
CA ARG A 39 9.53 -8.54 -13.44
C ARG A 39 9.20 -7.51 -14.51
N TRP A 40 8.29 -7.86 -15.40
CA TRP A 40 7.94 -7.03 -16.55
C TRP A 40 6.83 -6.04 -16.21
N PHE A 41 6.94 -4.86 -16.79
CA PHE A 41 5.96 -3.80 -16.79
C PHE A 41 5.68 -3.42 -18.24
N TRP A 42 4.45 -3.07 -18.55
CA TRP A 42 4.04 -2.72 -19.90
C TRP A 42 3.22 -1.43 -19.93
N LYS A 43 3.33 -0.71 -21.04
CA LYS A 43 2.47 0.41 -21.40
C LYS A 43 2.35 0.42 -22.91
N GLU A 44 1.15 0.22 -23.43
CA GLU A 44 0.89 0.11 -24.86
C GLU A 44 1.77 -0.98 -25.50
N ARG A 45 2.80 -0.61 -26.27
CA ARG A 45 3.74 -1.55 -26.92
C ARG A 45 5.13 -1.56 -26.28
N LYS A 46 5.32 -0.90 -25.13
CA LYS A 46 6.62 -0.78 -24.46
C LYS A 46 6.67 -1.68 -23.24
N TYR A 47 7.73 -2.47 -23.13
CA TYR A 47 7.94 -3.44 -22.07
C TYR A 47 9.26 -3.17 -21.35
N VAL A 48 9.24 -3.14 -20.02
CA VAL A 48 10.40 -2.86 -19.17
C VAL A 48 10.52 -3.92 -18.09
N CYS A 49 11.69 -4.55 -17.98
CA CYS A 49 11.98 -5.55 -16.95
C CYS A 49 12.80 -4.93 -15.82
N LEU A 50 12.33 -5.06 -14.59
CA LEU A 50 13.07 -4.69 -13.37
C LEU A 50 13.66 -5.90 -12.63
N GLY A 51 13.67 -7.08 -13.26
CA GLY A 51 14.16 -8.33 -12.64
C GLY A 51 15.69 -8.46 -12.59
N CYS A 52 16.44 -7.56 -13.24
CA CYS A 52 17.90 -7.59 -13.25
C CYS A 52 18.53 -6.21 -13.42
N VAL A 53 19.83 -6.11 -13.17
CA VAL A 53 20.59 -4.85 -13.24
C VAL A 53 20.59 -4.22 -14.65
N LYS A 54 20.51 -5.05 -15.71
CA LYS A 54 20.47 -4.56 -17.11
C LYS A 54 19.21 -3.76 -17.44
N ARG A 55 18.12 -3.94 -16.67
CA ARG A 55 16.82 -3.27 -16.88
C ARG A 55 16.34 -3.31 -18.34
N CYS A 56 16.15 -4.51 -18.86
CA CYS A 56 15.82 -4.73 -20.27
C CYS A 56 14.58 -3.94 -20.69
N CYS A 57 14.66 -3.23 -21.81
CA CYS A 57 13.55 -2.50 -22.41
C CYS A 57 13.30 -3.03 -23.83
N LEU A 58 12.05 -3.32 -24.16
CA LEU A 58 11.63 -3.82 -25.46
C LEU A 58 10.45 -3.00 -26.00
N VAL A 59 10.36 -2.89 -27.32
CA VAL A 59 9.26 -2.23 -28.02
C VAL A 59 8.71 -3.23 -29.03
N ASP A 60 7.40 -3.48 -28.96
CA ASP A 60 6.68 -4.46 -29.78
C ASP A 60 7.35 -5.86 -29.83
N PRO A 61 7.69 -6.46 -28.67
CA PRO A 61 8.41 -7.72 -28.65
C PRO A 61 7.53 -8.90 -29.09
N VAL A 62 8.08 -9.74 -29.95
CA VAL A 62 7.51 -11.06 -30.28
C VAL A 62 7.67 -11.99 -29.06
N GLY A 63 6.68 -12.85 -28.82
CA GLY A 63 6.68 -13.81 -27.70
C GLY A 63 6.10 -13.29 -26.39
N PHE A 64 5.55 -12.07 -26.37
CA PHE A 64 4.68 -11.60 -25.30
C PHE A 64 3.22 -11.87 -25.67
N GLU A 65 2.50 -12.53 -24.79
CA GLU A 65 1.04 -12.67 -24.90
C GLU A 65 0.35 -11.30 -25.04
N LEU A 66 -0.59 -11.21 -25.98
CA LEU A 66 -1.41 -10.02 -26.18
C LEU A 66 -2.35 -9.86 -24.99
N MET A 67 -2.08 -8.86 -24.16
CA MET A 67 -3.00 -8.48 -23.08
C MET A 67 -4.20 -7.77 -23.70
N LEU A 68 -5.39 -8.37 -23.54
CA LEU A 68 -6.63 -7.68 -23.85
C LEU A 68 -6.67 -6.37 -23.04
N PRO A 69 -7.20 -5.27 -23.61
CA PRO A 69 -7.43 -4.02 -22.89
C PRO A 69 -8.60 -4.22 -21.92
N VAL A 70 -8.38 -5.07 -20.91
CA VAL A 70 -9.24 -5.09 -19.75
C VAL A 70 -8.88 -3.84 -18.99
N THR A 71 -9.82 -2.90 -18.88
CA THR A 71 -9.78 -1.88 -17.85
C THR A 71 -9.75 -2.61 -16.51
N TYR A 72 -8.54 -2.97 -16.06
CA TYR A 72 -8.33 -3.28 -14.66
C TYR A 72 -8.80 -2.03 -13.95
N GLN A 73 -9.94 -2.11 -13.29
CA GLN A 73 -10.16 -1.27 -12.14
C GLN A 73 -9.11 -1.71 -11.15
N THR A 74 -7.88 -1.19 -11.30
CA THR A 74 -6.98 -1.04 -10.18
C THR A 74 -7.85 -0.39 -9.15
N LYS A 75 -8.31 -1.17 -8.16
CA LYS A 75 -8.79 -0.62 -6.90
C LYS A 75 -7.66 0.32 -6.54
N LYS A 76 -7.85 1.63 -6.73
CA LYS A 76 -6.84 2.63 -6.43
C LYS A 76 -6.37 2.20 -5.06
N LEU A 77 -5.14 1.72 -4.98
CA LEU A 77 -4.55 1.37 -3.70
C LEU A 77 -4.69 2.67 -2.94
N ALA A 78 -5.62 2.71 -1.98
CA ALA A 78 -6.07 3.93 -1.32
C ALA A 78 -4.95 4.53 -0.43
N PHE A 79 -3.71 4.16 -0.70
CA PHE A 79 -2.48 4.66 -0.12
C PHE A 79 -1.96 5.89 -0.86
N ALA A 80 -2.32 6.11 -2.13
CA ALA A 80 -1.71 7.17 -2.94
C ALA A 80 -2.26 8.59 -2.70
N SER A 81 -3.38 8.74 -2.00
CA SER A 81 -4.00 10.06 -1.81
C SER A 81 -4.92 10.12 -0.61
N LEU A 82 -4.55 9.48 0.50
CA LEU A 82 -5.07 9.92 1.79
C LEU A 82 -4.23 11.14 2.21
N PRO A 83 -4.84 12.26 2.64
CA PRO A 83 -4.06 13.30 3.29
C PRO A 83 -3.25 12.61 4.40
N ALA A 84 -1.94 12.84 4.41
CA ALA A 84 -1.04 12.31 5.43
C ALA A 84 -1.33 13.02 6.75
N VAL A 85 -2.50 12.76 7.33
CA VAL A 85 -2.89 13.30 8.62
C VAL A 85 -2.12 12.49 9.66
N SER A 86 -1.20 13.14 10.34
CA SER A 86 -0.46 12.51 11.43
C SER A 86 -1.43 12.07 12.55
N ALA A 87 -1.07 11.02 13.29
CA ALA A 87 -1.86 10.57 14.45
C ALA A 87 -2.13 11.71 15.44
N ARG A 88 -1.15 12.60 15.64
CA ARG A 88 -1.26 13.79 16.49
C ARG A 88 -2.27 14.80 15.95
N GLU A 89 -2.30 15.02 14.64
CA GLU A 89 -3.29 15.90 14.03
C GLU A 89 -4.72 15.36 14.12
N LEU A 90 -4.91 14.05 14.00
CA LEU A 90 -6.23 13.42 14.16
C LEU A 90 -6.80 13.68 15.56
N VAL A 91 -5.96 13.49 16.59
CA VAL A 91 -6.31 13.70 18.00
C VAL A 91 -6.52 15.18 18.36
N THR A 92 -5.96 16.09 17.56
CA THR A 92 -6.11 17.54 17.81
C THR A 92 -7.34 18.10 17.10
N LYS A 93 -7.66 17.61 15.90
CA LYS A 93 -8.71 18.15 15.03
C LYS A 93 -10.10 17.54 15.28
N LYS A 94 -10.19 16.33 15.82
CA LYS A 94 -11.45 15.62 16.04
C LYS A 94 -11.73 15.45 17.53
N ALA A 95 -12.99 15.64 17.94
CA ALA A 95 -13.46 15.33 19.29
C ALA A 95 -13.77 13.83 19.45
N TRP A 96 -14.18 13.17 18.37
CA TRP A 96 -14.58 11.77 18.34
C TRP A 96 -13.86 11.03 17.22
N LEU A 97 -13.27 9.89 17.54
CA LEU A 97 -12.54 9.04 16.60
C LEU A 97 -13.30 7.75 16.30
N THR A 98 -13.22 7.28 15.06
CA THR A 98 -13.71 5.96 14.68
C THR A 98 -12.73 4.86 15.11
N ILE A 99 -13.19 3.61 15.22
CA ILE A 99 -12.33 2.46 15.59
C ILE A 99 -11.10 2.34 14.69
N ALA A 100 -11.25 2.59 13.39
CA ALA A 100 -10.14 2.53 12.45
C ALA A 100 -9.09 3.63 12.71
N GLU A 101 -9.54 4.83 13.08
CA GLU A 101 -8.66 5.95 13.44
C GLU A 101 -7.98 5.70 14.79
N VAL A 102 -8.67 5.14 15.78
CA VAL A 102 -8.06 4.77 17.07
C VAL A 102 -7.00 3.69 16.87
N ALA A 103 -7.29 2.66 16.06
CA ALA A 103 -6.32 1.63 15.69
C ALA A 103 -5.08 2.23 15.02
N PHE A 104 -5.26 3.24 14.17
CA PHE A 104 -4.16 3.96 13.53
C PHE A 104 -3.35 4.81 14.52
N VAL A 105 -4.01 5.57 15.41
CA VAL A 105 -3.34 6.46 16.37
C VAL A 105 -2.52 5.67 17.40
N LEU A 106 -3.08 4.57 17.92
CA LEU A 106 -2.42 3.73 18.93
C LEU A 106 -1.56 2.62 18.32
N SER A 107 -1.51 2.50 16.98
CA SER A 107 -0.79 1.43 16.26
C SER A 107 -1.16 0.01 16.72
N ILE A 108 -2.44 -0.24 16.98
CA ILE A 108 -2.97 -1.53 17.48
C ILE A 108 -4.00 -2.14 16.53
N GLY A 109 -4.23 -3.45 16.67
CA GLY A 109 -5.28 -4.15 15.93
C GLY A 109 -6.70 -3.72 16.36
N ARG A 110 -7.66 -3.77 15.43
CA ARG A 110 -9.08 -3.43 15.69
C ARG A 110 -9.70 -4.23 16.83
N SER A 111 -9.34 -5.50 16.99
CA SER A 111 -9.79 -6.34 18.11
C SER A 111 -9.31 -5.80 19.45
N LYS A 112 -8.08 -5.30 19.52
CA LYS A 112 -7.50 -4.74 20.73
C LYS A 112 -8.17 -3.43 21.15
N VAL A 113 -8.62 -2.64 20.17
CA VAL A 113 -9.44 -1.44 20.44
C VAL A 113 -10.74 -1.83 21.15
N TRP A 114 -11.42 -2.89 20.69
CA TRP A 114 -12.63 -3.38 21.34
C TRP A 114 -12.38 -3.92 22.74
N GLU A 115 -11.30 -4.67 22.94
CA GLU A 115 -10.89 -5.11 24.28
C GLU A 115 -10.72 -3.91 25.22
N MET A 116 -10.01 -2.85 24.80
CA MET A 116 -9.80 -1.67 25.63
C MET A 116 -11.09 -0.88 25.91
N ILE A 117 -12.09 -0.94 25.01
CA ILE A 117 -13.41 -0.38 25.28
C ILE A 117 -14.13 -1.21 26.35
N GLN A 118 -14.05 -2.54 26.29
CA GLN A 118 -14.64 -3.44 27.30
C GLN A 118 -13.94 -3.34 28.65
N GLU A 119 -12.62 -3.14 28.66
CA GLU A 119 -11.81 -2.87 29.85
C GLU A 119 -12.11 -1.49 30.48
N GLY A 120 -12.92 -0.63 29.83
CA GLY A 120 -13.25 0.71 30.31
C GLY A 120 -12.12 1.73 30.17
N ARG A 121 -11.03 1.37 29.46
CA ARG A 121 -9.90 2.27 29.18
C ARG A 121 -10.23 3.28 28.09
N LEU A 122 -11.08 2.89 27.15
CA LEU A 122 -11.57 3.74 26.08
C LEU A 122 -13.05 4.08 26.23
N GLU A 123 -13.35 5.38 26.37
CA GLU A 123 -14.71 5.87 26.48
C GLU A 123 -15.41 5.89 25.12
N LYS A 124 -16.47 5.08 24.98
CA LYS A 124 -17.30 4.99 23.78
C LYS A 124 -18.59 5.80 23.97
N HIS A 125 -19.02 6.51 22.93
CA HIS A 125 -20.34 7.12 22.91
C HIS A 125 -21.46 6.04 22.90
N PRO A 126 -22.42 6.07 23.85
CA PRO A 126 -23.41 5.00 24.03
C PRO A 126 -24.34 4.83 22.81
N ASP A 127 -24.77 5.93 22.19
CA ASP A 127 -25.85 5.93 21.18
C ASP A 127 -25.42 6.18 19.72
N SER A 128 -24.14 6.03 19.38
CA SER A 128 -23.71 6.27 17.98
C SER A 128 -23.19 4.99 17.31
N PRO A 129 -23.98 4.37 16.40
CA PRO A 129 -23.45 3.59 15.30
C PRO A 129 -23.11 4.53 14.13
N PRO A 130 -21.87 4.56 13.61
CA PRO A 130 -20.72 3.73 13.94
C PRO A 130 -20.08 4.09 15.30
N ALA A 131 -19.50 3.11 15.99
CA ALA A 131 -18.89 3.30 17.30
C ALA A 131 -17.80 4.39 17.27
N ARG A 132 -17.99 5.42 18.10
CA ARG A 132 -17.07 6.54 18.25
C ARG A 132 -16.46 6.54 19.64
N VAL A 133 -15.15 6.80 19.70
CA VAL A 133 -14.36 6.86 20.94
C VAL A 133 -13.98 8.31 21.21
N LEU A 134 -14.02 8.72 22.47
CA LEU A 134 -13.64 10.06 22.89
C LEU A 134 -12.13 10.27 22.72
N THR A 135 -11.77 11.40 22.12
CA THR A 135 -10.36 11.69 21.79
C THR A 135 -9.50 11.94 23.03
N GLU A 136 -10.09 12.45 24.11
CA GLU A 136 -9.39 12.68 25.38
C GLU A 136 -8.91 11.37 26.02
N SER A 137 -9.74 10.33 25.97
CA SER A 137 -9.40 9.00 26.45
C SER A 137 -8.28 8.36 25.60
N VAL A 138 -8.33 8.54 24.28
CA VAL A 138 -7.25 8.10 23.37
C VAL A 138 -5.94 8.86 23.64
N ARG A 139 -6.00 10.16 23.93
CA ARG A 139 -4.81 10.97 24.26
C ARG A 139 -4.13 10.51 25.54
N LYS A 140 -4.92 10.25 26.60
CA LYS A 140 -4.39 9.71 27.86
C LYS A 140 -3.67 8.38 27.64
N GLU A 141 -4.23 7.51 26.82
CA GLU A 141 -3.61 6.22 26.49
C GLU A 141 -2.38 6.36 25.58
N LEU A 142 -2.37 7.35 24.68
CA LEU A 142 -1.21 7.68 23.86
C LEU A 142 -0.03 8.17 24.72
N GLU A 143 -0.27 9.09 25.66
CA GLU A 143 0.73 9.59 26.61
C GLU A 143 1.24 8.47 27.51
N ARG A 144 0.36 7.59 27.98
CA ARG A 144 0.74 6.41 28.77
C ARG A 144 1.66 5.47 28.00
N THR A 145 1.43 5.29 26.70
CA THR A 145 2.22 4.38 25.85
C THR A 145 3.59 4.97 25.50
N ASP A 146 3.69 6.29 25.31
CA ASP A 146 4.96 7.00 25.02
C ASP A 146 5.96 6.88 26.20
N VAL A 147 5.45 6.86 27.44
CA VAL A 147 6.26 6.69 28.66
C VAL A 147 6.91 5.30 28.76
N TYR A 148 6.35 4.26 28.14
CA TYR A 148 6.96 2.92 28.12
C TYR A 148 7.97 2.70 26.98
N LEU A 149 8.10 3.67 26.07
CA LEU A 149 9.04 3.64 24.94
C LEU A 149 10.23 4.59 25.11
N SER A 150 10.32 5.28 26.26
CA SER A 150 11.45 6.10 26.71
C SER A 150 12.30 5.34 27.72
#